data_AF-A0A6L8BBH9-F1
#
_entry.id   AF-A0A6L8BBH9-F1
#
_cell.length_a   1.000
_cell.length_b   1.000
_cell.length_c   1.000
_cell.angle_alpha   90.00
_cell.angle_beta   90.00
_cell.angle_gamma   90.00
#
_symmetry.space_group_name_H-M   'P 1'
#
loop_
_entity.id
_entity.type
_entity.pdbx_description
1 polymer ?
#
loop_
_entity_poly.entity_id
_entity_poly.type
_entity_poly.pdbx_seq_one_letter_code
_entity_poly.pdbx_strand_id
1 'polypeptide(L)'
;MMIKSRALAAVAGLCGIVAYATEAQVVEGQAVDAEGAPQYLVDPFWPKPLPNQWSMQQVTGIHVDHMDHVWFINRGRAALPIELTAELGPGAALCCVRGPEII
;
A
#
# COMPACT_ATOMS: atom_id res chain seq x y z
N MET A 1 16.07 25.44 -47.92
CA MET A 1 14.69 25.37 -47.40
C MET A 1 14.34 23.95 -46.92
N MET A 2 15.15 23.29 -46.08
CA MET A 2 14.84 21.92 -45.56
C MET A 2 15.16 21.75 -44.06
N ILE A 3 15.78 22.75 -43.43
CA ILE A 3 16.21 22.72 -42.03
C ILE A 3 15.05 23.10 -41.08
N LYS A 4 14.11 23.95 -41.53
CA LYS A 4 12.96 24.40 -40.73
C LYS A 4 11.90 23.30 -40.50
N SER A 5 11.67 22.43 -41.49
CA SER A 5 10.69 21.33 -41.37
C SER A 5 11.15 20.20 -40.43
N ARG A 6 12.46 19.95 -40.32
CA ARG A 6 13.01 18.93 -39.42
C ARG A 6 12.99 19.39 -37.96
N ALA A 7 13.18 20.69 -37.72
CA ALA A 7 13.07 21.28 -36.39
C ALA A 7 11.64 21.23 -35.85
N LEU A 8 10.62 21.47 -36.69
CA LEU A 8 9.22 21.37 -36.28
C LEU A 8 8.81 19.94 -35.89
N ALA A 9 9.27 18.94 -36.65
CA ALA A 9 8.98 17.53 -36.37
C ALA A 9 9.66 17.05 -35.07
N ALA A 10 10.89 17.51 -34.79
CA ALA A 10 11.60 17.17 -33.56
C ALA A 10 10.94 17.78 -32.31
N VAL A 11 10.46 19.03 -32.40
CA VAL A 11 9.77 19.71 -31.28
C VAL A 11 8.40 19.08 -31.00
N ALA A 12 7.63 18.74 -32.04
CA ALA A 12 6.35 18.04 -31.88
C ALA A 12 6.52 16.64 -31.25
N GLY A 13 7.57 15.89 -31.66
CA GLY A 13 7.89 14.60 -31.05
C GLY A 13 8.31 14.71 -29.58
N LEU A 14 9.05 15.75 -29.21
CA LEU A 14 9.50 15.97 -27.82
C LEU A 14 8.34 16.38 -26.90
N CYS A 15 7.40 17.21 -27.37
CA CYS A 15 6.18 17.56 -26.62
C CYS A 15 5.25 16.37 -26.42
N GLY A 16 5.18 15.44 -27.39
CA GLY A 16 4.43 14.20 -27.24
C GLY A 16 4.99 13.32 -26.13
N ILE A 17 6.31 13.14 -26.05
CA ILE A 17 6.95 12.26 -25.06
C ILE A 17 6.79 12.79 -23.61
N VAL A 18 6.80 14.11 -23.41
CA VAL A 18 6.64 14.71 -22.06
C VAL A 18 5.21 14.54 -21.52
N ALA A 19 4.21 14.44 -22.38
CA ALA A 19 2.81 14.29 -21.96
C ALA A 19 2.48 12.92 -21.34
N TYR A 20 3.30 11.88 -21.59
CA TYR A 20 3.06 10.52 -21.06
C TYR A 20 3.66 10.28 -19.66
N ALA A 21 4.40 11.23 -19.10
CA ALA A 21 5.18 11.00 -17.88
C ALA A 21 4.42 11.31 -16.57
N THR A 22 3.16 11.76 -16.65
CA THR A 22 2.40 12.20 -15.47
C THR A 22 0.97 11.65 -15.46
N GLU A 23 0.80 10.35 -15.69
CA GLU A 23 -0.48 9.71 -15.36
C GLU A 23 -0.44 9.31 -13.89
N ALA A 24 -0.91 10.23 -13.02
CA ALA A 24 -1.31 9.86 -11.67
C ALA A 24 -2.40 8.77 -11.80
N GLN A 25 -2.26 7.67 -11.05
CA GLN A 25 -3.28 6.62 -11.07
C GLN A 25 -4.58 7.18 -10.48
N VAL A 26 -5.49 7.60 -11.36
CA VAL A 26 -6.82 8.06 -10.94
C VAL A 26 -7.64 6.82 -10.58
N VAL A 27 -7.86 6.61 -9.28
CA VAL A 27 -8.80 5.60 -8.79
C VAL A 27 -10.21 6.19 -8.90
N GLU A 28 -11.09 5.54 -9.66
CA GLU A 28 -12.49 5.97 -9.82
C GLU A 28 -13.17 6.08 -8.44
N GLY A 29 -13.74 7.25 -8.15
CA GLY A 29 -14.40 7.53 -6.86
C GLY A 29 -13.49 7.99 -5.72
N GLN A 30 -12.17 8.14 -5.93
CA GLN A 30 -11.25 8.69 -4.93
C GLN A 30 -11.55 10.19 -4.69
N ALA A 31 -11.73 10.57 -3.43
CA ALA A 31 -11.83 11.98 -3.06
C ALA A 31 -10.47 12.67 -3.24
N VAL A 32 -10.48 13.89 -3.77
CA VAL A 32 -9.27 14.70 -3.97
C VAL A 32 -9.46 16.11 -3.40
N ASP A 33 -8.37 16.75 -2.98
CA ASP A 33 -8.37 18.16 -2.59
C ASP A 33 -8.39 19.10 -3.80
N ALA A 34 -8.28 20.41 -3.55
CA ALA A 34 -8.32 21.43 -4.61
C ALA A 34 -7.14 21.33 -5.59
N GLU A 35 -6.02 20.75 -5.15
CA GLU A 35 -4.79 20.54 -5.91
C GLU A 35 -4.74 19.15 -6.58
N GLY A 36 -5.76 18.31 -6.36
CA GLY A 36 -5.88 16.97 -6.94
C GLY A 36 -5.18 15.87 -6.16
N ALA A 37 -4.71 16.11 -4.94
CA ALA A 37 -4.12 15.08 -4.10
C ALA A 37 -5.22 14.21 -3.46
N PRO A 38 -5.04 12.87 -3.38
CA PRO A 38 -6.01 11.98 -2.75
C PRO A 38 -6.24 12.31 -1.27
N GLN A 39 -7.50 12.23 -0.85
CA GLN A 39 -7.91 12.44 0.54
C GLN A 39 -8.25 11.12 1.21
N TYR A 40 -7.68 10.90 2.39
CA TYR A 40 -7.86 9.66 3.15
C TYR A 40 -8.54 9.93 4.48
N LEU A 41 -9.35 8.98 4.92
CA LEU A 41 -9.92 8.92 6.26
C LEU A 41 -9.42 7.67 6.96
N VAL A 42 -9.28 7.73 8.29
CA VAL A 42 -8.93 6.56 9.09
C VAL A 42 -10.15 5.65 9.19
N ASP A 43 -9.99 4.37 8.84
CA ASP A 43 -10.95 3.33 9.21
C ASP A 43 -10.58 2.77 10.59
N PRO A 44 -11.32 3.10 11.67
CA PRO A 44 -11.01 2.63 13.01
C PRO A 44 -11.36 1.16 13.24
N PHE A 45 -12.06 0.51 12.29
CA PHE A 45 -12.48 -0.89 12.40
C PHE A 45 -11.63 -1.83 11.54
N TRP A 46 -10.58 -1.31 10.90
CA TRP A 46 -9.59 -2.09 10.16
C TRP A 46 -8.26 -2.20 10.94
N PRO A 47 -7.59 -3.38 10.92
CA PRO A 47 -8.05 -4.63 10.32
C PRO A 47 -9.19 -5.26 11.16
N LYS A 48 -9.92 -6.17 10.54
CA LYS A 48 -10.76 -7.10 11.31
C LYS A 48 -9.86 -7.99 12.18
N PRO A 49 -10.37 -8.53 13.30
CA PRO A 49 -9.61 -9.50 14.10
C PRO A 49 -9.07 -10.62 13.22
N LEU A 50 -7.75 -10.86 13.31
CA LEU A 50 -7.10 -11.91 12.54
C LEU A 50 -7.53 -13.29 13.05
N PRO A 51 -7.57 -14.31 12.18
CA PRO A 51 -7.82 -15.67 12.64
C PRO A 51 -6.71 -16.12 13.59
N ASN A 52 -7.03 -17.10 14.45
CA ASN A 52 -6.05 -17.75 15.33
C ASN A 52 -5.32 -16.82 16.32
N GLN A 53 -5.94 -15.69 16.70
CA GLN A 53 -5.38 -14.72 17.65
C GLN A 53 -4.04 -14.12 17.18
N TRP A 54 -3.78 -14.10 15.87
CA TRP A 54 -2.54 -13.53 15.35
C TRP A 54 -2.45 -12.02 15.63
N SER A 55 -1.23 -11.56 15.86
CA SER A 55 -0.91 -10.13 15.87
C SER A 55 -0.46 -9.66 14.50
N MET A 56 -0.83 -8.43 14.13
CA MET A 56 -0.09 -7.65 13.13
C MET A 56 1.17 -7.12 13.79
N GLN A 57 2.30 -7.80 13.59
CA GLN A 57 3.56 -7.44 14.26
C GLN A 57 4.27 -6.36 13.45
N GLN A 58 5.60 -6.42 13.34
CA GLN A 58 6.41 -5.46 12.61
C GLN A 58 6.23 -5.60 11.08
N VAL A 59 5.12 -5.06 10.56
CA VAL A 59 4.78 -5.10 9.13
C VAL A 59 5.77 -4.29 8.31
N THR A 60 6.49 -4.96 7.38
CA THR A 60 7.50 -4.30 6.53
C THR A 60 7.01 -3.97 5.13
N GLY A 61 5.88 -4.52 4.73
CA GLY A 61 5.30 -4.31 3.41
C GLY A 61 3.84 -4.71 3.38
N ILE A 62 3.07 -4.01 2.56
CA ILE A 62 1.64 -4.23 2.33
C ILE A 62 1.40 -4.19 0.81
N HIS A 63 0.49 -5.02 0.33
CA HIS A 63 0.07 -5.05 -1.06
C HIS A 63 -1.43 -5.30 -1.14
N VAL A 64 -2.11 -4.63 -2.09
CA VAL A 64 -3.50 -4.91 -2.42
C VAL A 64 -3.52 -5.61 -3.77
N ASP A 65 -4.09 -6.82 -3.81
CA ASP A 65 -4.18 -7.57 -5.05
C ASP A 65 -5.36 -7.11 -5.93
N HIS A 66 -5.48 -7.70 -7.12
CA HIS A 66 -6.55 -7.39 -8.07
C HIS A 66 -7.96 -7.82 -7.63
N MET A 67 -8.09 -8.57 -6.53
CA MET A 67 -9.36 -8.97 -5.91
C MET A 67 -9.67 -8.13 -4.67
N ASP A 68 -8.92 -7.05 -4.41
CA ASP A 68 -9.06 -6.19 -3.24
C ASP A 68 -8.74 -6.88 -1.90
N HIS A 69 -7.88 -7.93 -1.93
CA HIS A 69 -7.32 -8.46 -0.69
C HIS A 69 -6.09 -7.67 -0.26
N VAL A 70 -6.03 -7.32 1.02
CA VAL A 70 -4.86 -6.72 1.64
C VAL A 70 -3.95 -7.82 2.18
N TRP A 71 -2.76 -7.92 1.59
CA TRP A 71 -1.69 -8.81 2.00
C TRP A 71 -0.62 -8.03 2.75
N PHE A 72 -0.04 -8.60 3.81
CA PHE A 72 1.08 -7.97 4.48
C PHE A 72 2.16 -8.94 4.93
N ILE A 73 3.41 -8.45 4.94
CA ILE A 73 4.57 -9.22 5.40
C ILE A 73 4.72 -9.03 6.90
N ASN A 74 4.58 -10.13 7.64
CA ASN A 74 4.68 -10.18 9.09
C ASN A 74 6.02 -10.78 9.53
N ARG A 75 6.65 -10.20 10.56
CA ARG A 75 8.00 -10.59 11.02
C ARG A 75 8.00 -11.32 12.35
N GLY A 76 7.30 -12.45 12.40
CA GLY A 76 7.15 -13.25 13.62
C GLY A 76 8.47 -13.60 14.33
N ARG A 77 9.54 -13.87 13.58
CA ARG A 77 10.87 -14.18 14.16
C ARG A 77 11.51 -12.99 14.89
N ALA A 78 11.17 -11.76 14.52
CA ALA A 78 11.71 -10.53 15.12
C ALA A 78 10.75 -9.90 16.15
N ALA A 79 9.63 -10.55 16.44
CA ALA A 79 8.68 -10.08 17.42
C ALA A 79 9.31 -10.02 18.82
N LEU A 80 9.10 -8.90 19.50
CA LEU A 80 9.52 -8.67 20.87
C LEU A 80 8.56 -9.40 21.84
N PRO A 81 9.02 -9.75 23.05
CA PRO A 81 8.16 -10.41 24.04
C PRO A 81 6.85 -9.66 24.34
N ILE A 82 6.88 -8.32 24.29
CA ILE A 82 5.69 -7.48 24.50
C ILE A 82 4.64 -7.61 23.37
N GLU A 83 5.03 -8.10 22.20
CA GLU A 83 4.16 -8.31 21.03
C GLU A 83 3.52 -9.72 21.02
N LEU A 84 3.86 -10.58 22.00
CA LEU A 84 3.56 -12.02 22.01
C LEU A 84 2.79 -12.47 23.27
N THR A 85 1.96 -11.60 23.83
CA THR A 85 1.36 -11.80 25.15
C THR A 85 0.47 -13.04 25.25
N ALA A 86 -0.26 -13.43 24.18
CA ALA A 86 -1.02 -14.69 24.19
C ALA A 86 -0.15 -15.95 24.15
N GLU A 87 1.13 -15.86 23.80
CA GLU A 87 2.05 -17.02 23.86
C GLU A 87 2.45 -17.40 25.29
N LEU A 88 2.16 -16.53 26.28
CA LEU A 88 2.49 -16.77 27.70
C LEU A 88 1.61 -17.84 28.36
N GLY A 89 0.48 -18.20 27.74
CA GLY A 89 -0.42 -19.25 28.21
C GLY A 89 -1.90 -18.94 27.98
N PRO A 90 -2.79 -19.91 28.23
CA PRO A 90 -4.22 -19.75 28.01
C PRO A 90 -4.80 -18.55 28.77
N GLY A 91 -5.45 -17.63 28.07
CA GLY A 91 -6.11 -16.46 28.67
C GLY A 91 -5.19 -15.31 29.07
N ALA A 92 -3.89 -15.37 28.75
CA ALA A 92 -2.95 -14.29 29.05
C ALA A 92 -3.29 -12.97 28.30
N ALA A 93 -3.87 -13.08 27.11
CA ALA A 93 -4.37 -11.97 26.32
C ALA A 93 -5.47 -12.45 25.35
N LEU A 94 -6.26 -11.51 24.81
CA LEU A 94 -7.26 -11.78 23.77
C LEU A 94 -6.63 -12.08 22.40
N CYS A 95 -5.39 -11.68 22.22
CA CYS A 95 -4.66 -11.75 20.97
C CYS A 95 -3.19 -12.03 21.24
N CYS A 96 -2.50 -12.09 20.13
CA CYS A 96 -1.11 -11.73 19.97
C CYS A 96 -0.20 -12.93 20.07
N VAL A 97 -0.59 -13.94 19.30
CA VAL A 97 0.22 -15.08 18.91
C VAL A 97 0.98 -14.72 17.63
N ARG A 98 2.14 -15.33 17.42
CA ARG A 98 2.89 -15.20 16.18
C ARG A 98 2.10 -15.71 14.97
N GLY A 99 1.82 -14.79 14.05
CA GLY A 99 1.26 -15.12 12.73
C GLY A 99 2.33 -15.65 11.76
N PRO A 100 1.90 -16.22 10.62
CA PRO A 100 2.81 -16.61 9.53
C PRO A 100 3.50 -15.38 8.93
N GLU A 101 4.49 -15.59 8.06
CA GLU A 101 5.23 -14.51 7.39
C GLU A 101 4.38 -13.69 6.40
N ILE A 102 3.35 -14.27 5.81
CA ILE A 102 2.39 -13.58 4.93
C ILE A 102 0.99 -13.85 5.46
N ILE A 103 0.24 -12.78 5.69
CA ILE A 103 -1.18 -12.80 6.08
C ILE A 103 -1.99 -12.11 4.98
#